data_AF-A0A2G2XZ35-F1
#
_entry.id   AF-A0A2G2XZ35-F1
#
_cell.length_a   1.000
_cell.length_b   1.000
_cell.length_c   1.000
_cell.angle_alpha   90.00
_cell.angle_beta   90.00
_cell.angle_gamma   90.00
#
_symmetry.space_group_name_H-M   'P 1'
#
loop_
_entity.id
_entity.type
_entity.pdbx_description
1 polymer ?
#
loop_
_entity_poly.entity_id
_entity_poly.type
_entity_poly.pdbx_seq_one_letter_code
_entity_poly.pdbx_strand_id
1 'polypeptide(L)'
;MFISKAKDPIVTGIEEKIATWTFLPKENGEDIQVLRYEEGQKYEPHYDYFSDKVNIVRGGHRLATVLMYLSDVEKGGETVFPEAEESSRRRSMAADNSLSECARKGIAVKPRKGDALLFFSLHPNAIPDPMSLHGGCPVIEGEKWSATKWVHVDSFDKTVGSEGHCANHNENCERWAALGECTKNPEYMVGSTDLPGSCRKSCKAC
;
A
#
# COMPACT_ATOMS: atom_id res chain seq x y z
N MET A 1 -0.01 1.89 16.37
CA MET A 1 -1.46 1.74 16.62
C MET A 1 -2.16 1.55 15.28
N PHE A 2 -3.27 0.80 15.23
CA PHE A 2 -4.13 0.75 14.04
C PHE A 2 -5.45 1.48 14.30
N ILE A 3 -5.90 2.26 13.32
CA ILE A 3 -7.22 2.89 13.28
C ILE A 3 -8.03 2.15 12.23
N SER A 4 -9.10 1.50 12.66
CA SER A 4 -9.95 0.70 11.78
C SER A 4 -10.55 1.52 10.64
N LYS A 5 -10.73 0.88 9.48
CA LYS A 5 -11.42 1.47 8.33
C LYS A 5 -12.78 2.03 8.72
N ALA A 6 -13.13 3.18 8.14
CA ALA A 6 -14.42 3.86 8.36
C ALA A 6 -14.83 3.98 9.85
N LYS A 7 -13.86 4.03 10.77
CA LYS A 7 -14.13 4.06 12.23
C LYS A 7 -15.06 5.20 12.65
N ASP A 8 -14.90 6.36 12.02
CA ASP A 8 -15.72 7.54 12.24
C ASP A 8 -15.80 8.38 10.95
N PRO A 9 -16.62 9.46 10.91
CA PRO A 9 -16.75 10.30 9.72
C PRO A 9 -15.45 11.01 9.29
N ILE A 10 -14.52 11.27 10.22
CA ILE A 10 -13.24 11.91 9.91
C ILE A 10 -12.33 10.91 9.19
N VAL A 11 -12.19 9.69 9.74
CA VAL A 11 -11.42 8.62 9.12
C VAL A 11 -11.99 8.27 7.75
N THR A 12 -13.32 8.16 7.64
CA THR A 12 -14.00 7.91 6.36
C THR A 12 -13.66 8.99 5.33
N GLY A 13 -13.73 10.27 5.71
CA GLY A 13 -13.38 11.38 4.83
C GLY A 13 -11.91 11.41 4.42
N ILE A 14 -10.99 10.94 5.28
CA ILE A 14 -9.57 10.77 4.94
C ILE A 14 -9.42 9.66 3.90
N GLU A 15 -10.05 8.51 4.10
CA GLU A 15 -9.99 7.37 3.18
C GLU A 15 -10.59 7.70 1.80
N GLU A 16 -11.67 8.46 1.76
CA GLU A 16 -12.27 8.94 0.51
C GLU A 16 -11.37 9.91 -0.25
N LYS A 17 -10.68 10.83 0.47
CA LYS A 17 -9.68 11.71 -0.16
C LYS A 17 -8.50 10.92 -0.71
N ILE A 18 -8.01 9.93 0.03
CA ILE A 18 -6.94 9.06 -0.43
C ILE A 18 -7.38 8.34 -1.72
N ALA A 19 -8.55 7.69 -1.71
CA ALA A 19 -9.08 6.99 -2.88
C ALA A 19 -9.24 7.91 -4.09
N THR A 20 -9.75 9.14 -3.87
CA THR A 20 -9.92 10.14 -4.92
C THR A 20 -8.57 10.59 -5.50
N TRP A 21 -7.56 10.80 -4.65
CA TRP A 21 -6.23 11.28 -5.07
C TRP A 21 -5.44 10.19 -5.80
N THR A 22 -5.49 8.95 -5.32
CA THR A 22 -4.72 7.83 -5.87
C THR A 22 -5.41 7.17 -7.06
N PHE A 23 -6.70 7.41 -7.26
CA PHE A 23 -7.59 6.65 -8.16
C PHE A 23 -7.65 5.15 -7.82
N LEU A 24 -7.35 4.78 -6.57
CA LEU A 24 -7.45 3.40 -6.10
C LEU A 24 -8.72 3.21 -5.25
N PRO A 25 -9.46 2.09 -5.38
CA PRO A 25 -10.68 1.87 -4.61
C PRO A 25 -10.42 1.80 -3.09
N LYS A 26 -11.34 2.36 -2.30
CA LYS A 26 -11.19 2.42 -0.83
C LYS A 26 -11.26 1.04 -0.16
N GLU A 27 -11.96 0.11 -0.77
CA GLU A 27 -12.08 -1.29 -0.37
C GLU A 27 -10.74 -2.03 -0.42
N ASN A 28 -9.80 -1.58 -1.25
CA ASN A 28 -8.45 -2.15 -1.34
C ASN A 28 -7.54 -1.70 -0.18
N GLY A 29 -7.94 -0.69 0.59
CA GLY A 29 -7.12 -0.16 1.68
C GLY A 29 -7.17 -1.03 2.94
N GLU A 30 -6.04 -1.17 3.64
CA GLU A 30 -5.98 -1.71 5.02
C GLU A 30 -6.45 -0.69 6.07
N ASP A 31 -6.48 -1.07 7.36
CA ASP A 31 -6.58 -0.12 8.48
C ASP A 31 -5.42 0.90 8.44
N ILE A 32 -5.65 2.13 8.93
CA ILE A 32 -4.58 3.14 8.98
C ILE A 32 -3.62 2.81 10.12
N GLN A 33 -2.34 2.65 9.82
CA GLN A 33 -1.31 2.42 10.83
C GLN A 33 -0.69 3.75 11.28
N VAL A 34 -0.83 4.10 12.55
CA VAL A 34 -0.19 5.27 13.16
C VAL A 34 1.07 4.85 13.91
N LEU A 35 2.17 5.53 13.61
CA LEU A 35 3.48 5.34 14.21
C LEU A 35 3.99 6.65 14.82
N ARG A 36 4.74 6.51 15.91
CA ARG A 36 5.48 7.58 16.57
C ARG A 36 6.94 7.16 16.66
N TYR A 37 7.84 8.06 16.28
CA TYR A 37 9.27 7.89 16.44
C TYR A 37 9.80 8.99 17.34
N GLU A 38 10.44 8.57 18.42
CA GLU A 38 11.21 9.44 19.32
C GLU A 38 12.62 9.66 18.77
N GLU A 39 13.38 10.54 19.42
CA GLU A 39 14.78 10.81 19.08
C GLU A 39 15.61 9.51 18.99
N GLY A 40 16.41 9.38 17.94
CA GLY A 40 17.21 8.22 17.60
C GLY A 40 16.44 7.05 16.98
N GLN A 41 15.12 6.99 17.09
CA GLN A 41 14.33 5.91 16.49
C GLN A 41 14.27 6.05 14.97
N LYS A 42 14.29 4.90 14.29
CA LYS A 42 14.33 4.77 12.83
C LYS A 42 13.53 3.57 12.38
N TYR A 43 13.39 3.43 11.06
CA TYR A 43 12.88 2.21 10.44
C TYR A 43 13.83 1.79 9.32
N GLU A 44 14.32 0.56 9.39
CA GLU A 44 15.27 0.06 8.39
C GLU A 44 14.64 -0.01 6.99
N PRO A 45 15.44 0.14 5.93
CA PRO A 45 14.96 -0.03 4.57
C PRO A 45 14.24 -1.37 4.38
N HIS A 46 13.05 -1.32 3.79
CA HIS A 46 12.17 -2.46 3.59
C HIS A 46 11.25 -2.24 2.39
N TYR A 47 10.54 -3.31 2.03
CA TYR A 47 9.49 -3.28 1.03
C TYR A 47 8.14 -3.39 1.72
N ASP A 48 7.15 -2.71 1.15
CA ASP A 48 5.75 -2.85 1.57
C ASP A 48 5.07 -4.04 0.90
N TYR A 49 5.55 -4.53 -0.25
CA TYR A 49 5.01 -5.75 -0.83
C TYR A 49 5.43 -6.98 -0.01
N PHE A 50 4.58 -8.01 0.01
CA PHE A 50 4.86 -9.25 0.72
C PHE A 50 5.86 -10.15 -0.02
N SER A 51 6.66 -10.90 0.71
CA SER A 51 7.44 -12.03 0.20
C SER A 51 6.77 -13.38 0.48
N ASP A 52 5.81 -13.40 1.41
CA ASP A 52 5.11 -14.59 1.85
C ASP A 52 3.76 -14.75 1.15
N LYS A 53 3.40 -16.01 0.86
CA LYS A 53 2.14 -16.33 0.18
C LYS A 53 0.91 -16.11 1.06
N VAL A 54 1.06 -16.05 2.38
CA VAL A 54 -0.06 -15.99 3.33
C VAL A 54 -0.69 -14.60 3.32
N ASN A 55 0.13 -13.55 3.36
CA ASN A 55 -0.38 -12.17 3.35
C ASN A 55 -0.97 -11.77 1.98
N ILE A 56 -0.54 -12.41 0.89
CA ILE A 56 -1.10 -12.21 -0.46
C ILE A 56 -2.55 -12.72 -0.55
N VAL A 57 -2.95 -13.68 0.28
CA VAL A 57 -4.31 -14.26 0.26
C VAL A 57 -5.38 -13.18 0.39
N ARG A 58 -5.14 -12.16 1.23
CA ARG A 58 -6.11 -11.10 1.49
C ARG A 58 -5.78 -9.86 0.66
N GLY A 59 -6.45 -9.72 -0.48
CA GLY A 59 -6.31 -8.55 -1.36
C GLY A 59 -5.08 -8.56 -2.27
N GLY A 60 -4.19 -9.56 -2.18
CA GLY A 60 -2.96 -9.61 -2.95
C GLY A 60 -1.84 -8.76 -2.34
N HIS A 61 -0.80 -8.46 -3.13
CA HIS A 61 0.26 -7.55 -2.71
C HIS A 61 -0.29 -6.15 -2.44
N ARG A 62 0.37 -5.42 -1.53
CA ARG A 62 0.25 -3.97 -1.41
C ARG A 62 0.79 -3.34 -2.70
N LEU A 63 -0.10 -2.70 -3.45
CA LEU A 63 0.21 -2.01 -4.70
C LEU A 63 0.83 -0.64 -4.42
N ALA A 64 0.26 0.09 -3.47
CA ALA A 64 0.64 1.46 -3.17
C ALA A 64 0.60 1.76 -1.68
N THR A 65 1.43 2.71 -1.29
CA THR A 65 1.52 3.22 0.08
C THR A 65 1.31 4.71 0.07
N VAL A 66 0.38 5.17 0.92
CA VAL A 66 0.20 6.58 1.25
C VAL A 66 0.71 6.82 2.66
N LEU A 67 1.85 7.48 2.79
CA LEU A 67 2.47 7.86 4.05
C LEU A 67 2.17 9.33 4.34
N MET A 68 1.35 9.59 5.35
CA MET A 68 0.98 10.93 5.80
C MET A 68 1.84 11.36 6.98
N TYR A 69 2.38 12.58 6.94
CA TYR A 69 3.14 13.16 8.04
C TYR A 69 2.21 13.97 8.97
N LEU A 70 2.15 13.58 10.24
CA LEU A 70 1.25 14.17 11.23
C LEU A 70 1.93 15.22 12.12
N SER A 71 3.26 15.30 12.08
CA SER A 71 4.08 16.32 12.73
C SER A 71 5.16 16.85 11.79
N ASP A 72 5.59 18.09 12.05
CA ASP A 72 6.83 18.61 11.52
C ASP A 72 7.99 18.02 12.32
N VAL A 73 9.08 17.65 11.65
CA VAL A 73 10.29 17.15 12.30
C VAL A 73 11.41 18.15 12.11
N GLU A 74 12.04 18.57 13.21
CA GLU A 74 13.05 19.62 13.21
C GLU A 74 14.31 19.17 12.46
N LYS A 75 14.86 18.00 12.84
CA LYS A 75 16.01 17.37 12.17
C LYS A 75 15.85 15.86 12.05
N GLY A 76 16.27 15.31 10.91
CA GLY A 76 16.16 13.88 10.62
C GLY A 76 14.73 13.46 10.28
N GLY A 77 14.42 12.18 10.52
CA GLY A 77 13.08 11.62 10.34
C GLY A 77 12.63 11.48 8.88
N GLU A 78 13.48 11.76 7.89
CA GLU A 78 13.15 11.70 6.47
C GLU A 78 12.68 10.29 6.06
N THR A 79 11.81 10.22 5.06
CA THR A 79 11.55 8.96 4.35
C THR A 79 12.52 8.90 3.18
N VAL A 80 13.42 7.90 3.16
CA VAL A 80 14.48 7.75 2.16
C VAL A 80 14.21 6.53 1.28
N PHE A 81 14.49 6.66 -0.02
CA PHE A 81 14.45 5.62 -1.04
C PHE A 81 15.88 5.40 -1.58
N PRO A 82 16.66 4.47 -0.99
CA PRO A 82 18.07 4.30 -1.32
C PRO A 82 18.34 3.89 -2.77
N GLU A 83 17.42 3.11 -3.35
CA GLU A 83 17.56 2.57 -4.72
C GLU A 83 16.83 3.41 -5.78
N ALA A 84 16.18 4.51 -5.39
CA ALA A 84 15.44 5.34 -6.33
C ALA A 84 16.40 6.18 -7.18
N GLU A 85 16.21 6.15 -8.49
CA GLU A 85 17.02 6.93 -9.44
C GLU A 85 16.55 8.38 -9.53
N GLU A 86 17.49 9.32 -9.39
CA GLU A 86 17.22 10.71 -9.67
C GLU A 86 17.03 10.94 -11.17
N SER A 87 15.87 11.47 -11.54
CA SER A 87 15.68 11.92 -12.92
C SER A 87 16.70 13.00 -13.26
N SER A 88 17.30 12.91 -14.44
CA SER A 88 18.23 13.90 -15.00
C SER A 88 17.69 15.34 -15.02
N ARG A 89 16.36 15.51 -14.95
CA ARG A 89 15.62 16.78 -14.90
C ARG A 89 15.55 17.43 -13.51
N ARG A 90 15.81 16.67 -12.43
CA ARG A 90 15.83 17.16 -11.04
C ARG A 90 17.21 17.53 -10.51
N ARG A 91 18.27 17.34 -11.30
CA ARG A 91 19.68 17.66 -10.96
C ARG A 91 19.96 19.12 -10.55
N SER A 92 18.96 20.00 -10.58
CA SER A 92 19.06 21.40 -10.15
C SER A 92 18.50 21.69 -8.75
N MET A 93 17.95 20.71 -8.02
CA MET A 93 17.74 20.89 -6.58
C MET A 93 19.06 20.60 -5.88
N ALA A 94 19.83 21.68 -5.72
CA ALA A 94 21.08 21.74 -4.97
C ALA A 94 21.02 20.85 -3.72
N ALA A 95 22.14 20.18 -3.42
CA ALA A 95 22.34 19.40 -2.20
C ALA A 95 21.72 20.13 -1.00
N ASP A 96 20.54 19.70 -0.59
CA ASP A 96 19.81 20.33 0.49
C ASP A 96 20.60 20.06 1.76
N ASN A 97 21.28 21.09 2.24
CA ASN A 97 22.14 20.97 3.41
C ASN A 97 21.36 20.64 4.69
N SER A 98 20.03 20.73 4.64
CA SER A 98 19.15 20.37 5.75
C SER A 98 18.85 18.86 5.85
N LEU A 99 19.21 18.06 4.85
CA LEU A 99 19.04 16.60 4.89
C LEU A 99 20.10 15.92 5.76
N SER A 100 19.64 14.95 6.55
CA SER A 100 20.48 14.07 7.36
C SER A 100 21.44 13.22 6.51
N GLU A 101 22.49 12.69 7.14
CA GLU A 101 23.41 11.75 6.48
C GLU A 101 22.71 10.49 5.96
N CYS A 102 21.66 10.04 6.67
CA CYS A 102 20.82 8.94 6.23
C CYS A 102 20.05 9.30 4.96
N ALA A 103 19.41 10.48 4.94
CA ALA A 103 18.59 10.93 3.82
C ALA A 103 19.40 11.12 2.53
N ARG A 104 20.68 11.48 2.64
CA ARG A 104 21.59 11.64 1.50
C ARG A 104 21.98 10.34 0.78
N LYS A 105 21.60 9.17 1.32
CA LYS A 105 21.86 7.87 0.70
C LYS A 105 20.93 7.55 -0.48
N GLY A 106 19.93 8.38 -0.74
CA GLY A 106 19.00 8.21 -1.86
C GLY A 106 18.08 9.41 -2.02
N ILE A 107 16.96 9.22 -2.71
CA ILE A 107 15.92 10.26 -2.78
C ILE A 107 15.19 10.28 -1.45
N ALA A 108 15.09 11.46 -0.82
CA ALA A 108 14.46 11.60 0.48
C ALA A 108 13.37 12.66 0.51
N VAL A 109 12.40 12.47 1.40
CA VAL A 109 11.30 13.39 1.66
C VAL A 109 11.32 13.78 3.13
N LYS A 110 11.42 15.09 3.40
CA LYS A 110 11.40 15.63 4.76
C LYS A 110 9.97 15.59 5.32
N PRO A 111 9.74 15.15 6.57
CA PRO A 111 8.42 15.17 7.18
C PRO A 111 7.95 16.60 7.42
N ARG A 112 6.80 16.93 6.88
CA ARG A 112 6.13 18.21 7.09
C ARG A 112 4.66 17.95 7.40
N LYS A 113 4.15 18.53 8.47
CA LYS A 113 2.81 18.25 8.95
C LYS A 113 1.77 18.56 7.87
N GLY A 114 0.94 17.56 7.57
CA GLY A 114 -0.13 17.65 6.58
C GLY A 114 0.28 17.20 5.16
N ASP A 115 1.57 17.07 4.88
CA ASP A 115 2.03 16.49 3.61
C ASP A 115 1.80 14.97 3.59
N ALA A 116 1.58 14.43 2.39
CA ALA A 116 1.45 13.00 2.15
C ALA A 116 2.34 12.56 0.98
N LEU A 117 2.98 11.42 1.14
CA LEU A 117 3.83 10.78 0.15
C LEU A 117 3.10 9.55 -0.40
N LEU A 118 2.89 9.51 -1.71
CA LEU A 118 2.40 8.35 -2.44
C LEU A 118 3.56 7.71 -3.21
N PHE A 119 3.74 6.40 -3.04
CA PHE A 119 4.64 5.60 -3.85
C PHE A 119 4.03 4.23 -4.12
N PHE A 120 4.49 3.57 -5.18
CA PHE A 120 4.02 2.27 -5.62
C PHE A 120 5.06 1.21 -5.30
N SER A 121 4.61 0.09 -4.74
CA SER A 121 5.44 -1.06 -4.41
C SER A 121 5.55 -2.04 -5.57
N LEU A 122 4.66 -1.93 -6.57
CA LEU A 122 4.62 -2.76 -7.76
C LEU A 122 4.66 -1.89 -9.02
N HIS A 123 5.24 -2.44 -10.07
CA HIS A 123 5.09 -1.91 -11.42
C HIS A 123 3.65 -2.10 -11.94
N PRO A 124 3.23 -1.40 -13.02
CA PRO A 124 1.90 -1.55 -13.61
C PRO A 124 1.54 -2.98 -14.08
N ASN A 125 2.55 -3.83 -14.28
CA ASN A 125 2.39 -5.25 -14.60
C ASN A 125 2.29 -6.15 -13.35
N ALA A 126 2.08 -5.56 -12.17
CA ALA A 126 1.97 -6.21 -10.87
C ALA A 126 3.24 -6.96 -10.38
N ILE A 127 4.40 -6.67 -10.99
CA ILE A 127 5.69 -7.20 -10.52
C ILE A 127 6.23 -6.29 -9.40
N PRO A 128 6.73 -6.85 -8.28
CA PRO A 128 7.39 -6.07 -7.23
C PRO A 128 8.49 -5.17 -7.77
N ASP A 129 8.48 -3.91 -7.36
CA ASP A 129 9.43 -2.88 -7.78
C ASP A 129 10.57 -2.76 -6.76
N PRO A 130 11.81 -3.19 -7.08
CA PRO A 130 12.96 -3.07 -6.17
C PRO A 130 13.32 -1.61 -5.83
N MET A 131 12.95 -0.65 -6.68
CA MET A 131 13.21 0.77 -6.44
C MET A 131 12.27 1.37 -5.38
N SER A 132 11.25 0.61 -4.96
CA SER A 132 10.36 0.98 -3.86
C SER A 132 10.94 0.71 -2.46
N LEU A 133 12.18 0.21 -2.38
CA LEU A 133 12.90 0.04 -1.12
C LEU A 133 12.95 1.39 -0.40
N HIS A 134 12.41 1.44 0.81
CA HIS A 134 12.32 2.69 1.55
C HIS A 134 12.48 2.48 3.06
N GLY A 135 12.93 3.53 3.74
CA GLY A 135 13.15 3.51 5.19
C GLY A 135 12.82 4.85 5.83
N GLY A 136 12.72 4.83 7.17
CA GLY A 136 12.61 6.03 7.98
C GLY A 136 13.95 6.35 8.60
N CYS A 137 14.56 7.47 8.19
CA CYS A 137 15.79 7.94 8.80
C CYS A 137 15.61 8.26 10.29
N PRO A 138 16.69 8.18 11.10
CA PRO A 138 16.61 8.50 12.52
C PRO A 138 16.06 9.90 12.74
N VAL A 139 15.15 10.06 13.70
CA VAL A 139 14.80 11.39 14.22
C VAL A 139 16.01 11.91 15.01
N ILE A 140 16.49 13.11 14.69
CA ILE A 140 17.63 13.73 15.37
C ILE A 140 17.16 14.79 16.36
N GLU A 141 16.10 15.53 16.03
CA GLU A 141 15.52 16.55 16.90
C GLU A 141 14.00 16.64 16.65
N GLY A 142 13.23 16.73 17.73
CA GLY A 142 11.76 16.71 17.70
C GLY A 142 11.16 15.29 17.78
N GLU A 143 9.94 15.13 17.28
CA GLU A 143 9.26 13.82 17.19
C GLU A 143 8.53 13.65 15.86
N LYS A 144 8.55 12.43 15.31
CA LYS A 144 7.86 12.10 14.06
C LYS A 144 6.59 11.30 14.37
N TRP A 145 5.45 11.84 13.97
CA TRP A 145 4.20 11.11 13.86
C TRP A 145 3.86 10.89 12.40
N SER A 146 3.48 9.66 12.05
CA SER A 146 3.05 9.32 10.69
C SER A 146 1.84 8.39 10.71
N ALA A 147 1.03 8.48 9.67
CA ALA A 147 -0.05 7.56 9.38
C ALA A 147 0.15 6.93 8.01
N THR A 148 0.22 5.61 7.95
CA THR A 148 0.39 4.84 6.72
C THR A 148 -0.94 4.20 6.33
N LYS A 149 -1.31 4.36 5.05
CA LYS A 149 -2.41 3.64 4.42
C LYS A 149 -1.83 2.78 3.30
N TRP A 150 -1.89 1.48 3.47
CA TRP A 150 -1.55 0.52 2.42
C TRP A 150 -2.78 0.21 1.58
N VAL A 151 -2.59 0.11 0.26
CA VAL A 151 -3.63 -0.19 -0.72
C VAL A 151 -3.22 -1.40 -1.53
N HIS A 152 -4.07 -2.42 -1.53
CA HIS A 152 -3.85 -3.69 -2.20
C HIS A 152 -4.25 -3.68 -3.68
N VAL A 153 -3.83 -4.71 -4.43
CA VAL A 153 -4.24 -4.93 -5.83
C VAL A 153 -5.72 -5.31 -5.97
N ASP A 154 -6.33 -5.90 -4.93
CA ASP A 154 -7.76 -6.25 -4.86
C ASP A 154 -8.33 -5.88 -3.49
N SER A 155 -9.66 -5.96 -3.35
CA SER A 155 -10.39 -5.60 -2.14
C SER A 155 -9.89 -6.35 -0.91
N PHE A 156 -9.43 -5.60 0.09
CA PHE A 156 -8.99 -6.08 1.40
C PHE A 156 -10.18 -6.33 2.35
N ASP A 157 -11.35 -5.78 2.02
CA ASP A 157 -12.62 -5.98 2.73
C ASP A 157 -13.29 -7.31 2.40
N LYS A 158 -12.76 -8.07 1.43
CA LYS A 158 -13.21 -9.44 1.20
C LYS A 158 -12.85 -10.26 2.44
N THR A 159 -13.82 -10.47 3.32
CA THR A 159 -13.72 -11.52 4.32
C THR A 159 -13.59 -12.83 3.56
N VAL A 160 -12.44 -13.51 3.70
CA VAL A 160 -12.33 -14.92 3.36
C VAL A 160 -13.17 -15.67 4.40
N GLY A 161 -14.49 -15.59 4.25
CA GLY A 161 -15.44 -16.20 5.16
C GLY A 161 -15.32 -17.72 5.02
N SER A 162 -15.17 -18.39 6.16
CA SER A 162 -15.22 -19.85 6.29
C SER A 162 -16.63 -20.43 6.06
N GLU A 163 -17.45 -19.83 5.20
CA GLU A 163 -18.79 -20.30 4.91
C GLU A 163 -19.09 -20.21 3.42
N GLY A 164 -18.69 -21.25 2.69
CA GLY A 164 -19.61 -22.15 1.96
C GLY A 164 -20.66 -21.61 0.99
N HIS A 165 -20.79 -20.30 0.75
CA HIS A 165 -21.80 -19.77 -0.15
C HIS A 165 -21.24 -19.70 -1.57
N CYS A 166 -21.67 -20.65 -2.39
CA CYS A 166 -21.43 -20.62 -3.82
C CYS A 166 -22.11 -19.41 -4.46
N ALA A 167 -21.34 -18.38 -4.79
CA ALA A 167 -21.85 -17.14 -5.36
C ALA A 167 -21.00 -16.65 -6.52
N ASN A 168 -21.61 -15.75 -7.29
CA ASN A 168 -20.90 -14.85 -8.18
C ASN A 168 -20.76 -13.51 -7.45
N HIS A 169 -19.53 -13.06 -7.30
CA HIS A 169 -19.18 -11.81 -6.65
C HIS A 169 -18.93 -10.68 -7.66
N ASN A 170 -19.07 -10.95 -8.96
CA ASN A 170 -18.99 -9.97 -10.03
C ASN A 170 -20.16 -10.12 -11.00
N GLU A 171 -20.73 -9.00 -11.44
CA GLU A 171 -21.82 -8.97 -12.43
C GLU A 171 -21.43 -9.59 -13.78
N ASN A 172 -20.13 -9.60 -14.13
CA ASN A 172 -19.62 -10.14 -15.38
C ASN A 172 -19.32 -11.65 -15.35
N CYS A 173 -19.50 -12.33 -14.20
CA CYS A 173 -19.12 -13.74 -14.04
C CYS A 173 -19.73 -14.66 -15.10
N GLU A 174 -21.00 -14.47 -15.46
CA GLU A 174 -21.67 -15.27 -16.50
C GLU A 174 -21.03 -15.05 -17.88
N ARG A 175 -20.74 -13.78 -18.21
CA ARG A 175 -20.10 -13.42 -19.48
C ARG A 175 -18.71 -14.02 -19.58
N TRP A 176 -17.90 -13.91 -18.53
CA TRP A 176 -16.55 -14.45 -18.50
C TRP A 176 -16.54 -15.97 -18.55
N ALA A 177 -17.46 -16.64 -17.86
CA ALA A 177 -17.61 -18.09 -17.96
C ALA A 177 -17.96 -18.52 -19.40
N ALA A 178 -18.86 -17.80 -20.08
CA ALA A 178 -19.19 -18.06 -21.48
C ALA A 178 -17.99 -17.84 -22.44
N LEU A 179 -17.05 -16.97 -22.08
CA LEU A 179 -15.80 -16.73 -22.83
C LEU A 179 -14.67 -17.72 -22.50
N GLY A 180 -14.93 -18.70 -21.62
CA GLY A 180 -13.98 -19.75 -21.23
C GLY A 180 -12.98 -19.33 -20.15
N GLU A 181 -13.23 -18.23 -19.43
CA GLU A 181 -12.32 -17.74 -18.39
C GLU A 181 -12.18 -18.70 -17.20
N CYS A 182 -13.15 -19.60 -16.99
CA CYS A 182 -13.04 -20.65 -15.96
C CYS A 182 -11.80 -21.54 -16.16
N THR A 183 -11.31 -21.67 -17.39
CA THR A 183 -10.09 -22.43 -17.71
C THR A 183 -8.89 -21.53 -17.94
N LYS A 184 -9.09 -20.34 -18.52
CA LYS A 184 -8.00 -19.39 -18.82
C LYS A 184 -7.51 -18.62 -17.59
N ASN A 185 -8.40 -18.37 -16.63
CA ASN A 185 -8.14 -17.66 -15.39
C ASN A 185 -8.78 -18.39 -14.19
N PRO A 186 -8.35 -19.64 -13.91
CA PRO A 186 -8.99 -20.48 -12.90
C PRO A 186 -8.84 -19.93 -11.48
N GLU A 187 -7.74 -19.24 -11.17
CA GLU A 187 -7.52 -18.67 -9.83
C GLU A 187 -8.56 -17.59 -9.49
N TYR A 188 -8.84 -16.65 -10.40
CA TYR A 188 -9.86 -15.64 -10.15
C TYR A 188 -11.27 -16.22 -10.24
N MET A 189 -11.52 -17.08 -11.24
CA MET A 189 -12.87 -17.55 -11.55
C MET A 189 -13.35 -18.64 -10.60
N VAL A 190 -12.52 -19.68 -10.38
CA VAL A 190 -12.83 -20.88 -9.59
C VAL A 190 -12.21 -20.80 -8.18
N GLY A 191 -11.00 -20.24 -8.07
CA GLY A 191 -10.25 -20.21 -6.83
C GLY A 191 -9.45 -21.49 -6.57
N SER A 192 -8.83 -21.52 -5.40
CA SER A 192 -8.02 -22.63 -4.89
C SER A 192 -8.62 -23.20 -3.60
N THR A 193 -7.93 -24.17 -3.00
CA THR A 193 -8.29 -24.73 -1.69
C THR A 193 -8.32 -23.69 -0.58
N ASP A 194 -7.52 -22.64 -0.73
CA ASP A 194 -7.29 -21.63 0.32
C ASP A 194 -8.08 -20.34 0.04
N LEU A 195 -8.51 -20.13 -1.20
CA LEU A 195 -9.16 -18.91 -1.69
C LEU A 195 -10.33 -19.23 -2.63
N PRO A 196 -11.59 -18.99 -2.24
CA PRO A 196 -12.70 -19.16 -3.16
C PRO A 196 -12.63 -18.14 -4.31
N GLY A 197 -12.83 -18.60 -5.55
CA GLY A 197 -12.90 -17.75 -6.72
C GLY A 197 -14.13 -16.84 -6.68
N SER A 198 -14.05 -15.74 -7.43
CA SER A 198 -15.11 -14.73 -7.50
C SER A 198 -16.31 -15.19 -8.33
N CYS A 199 -16.18 -16.19 -9.20
CA CYS A 199 -17.20 -16.61 -10.17
C CYS A 199 -17.52 -18.11 -10.10
N ARG A 200 -17.37 -18.72 -8.92
CA ARG A 200 -17.47 -20.17 -8.74
C ARG A 200 -18.80 -20.74 -9.22
N LYS A 201 -19.90 -20.01 -8.98
CA LYS A 201 -21.25 -20.38 -9.44
C LYS A 201 -21.34 -20.40 -10.97
N SER A 202 -20.86 -19.36 -11.66
CA SER A 202 -20.83 -19.35 -13.14
C SER A 202 -19.90 -20.41 -13.72
N CYS A 203 -18.83 -20.78 -13.01
CA CYS A 203 -17.92 -21.84 -13.42
C CYS A 203 -18.34 -23.25 -13.00
N LYS A 204 -19.48 -23.41 -12.33
CA LYS A 204 -19.96 -24.70 -11.80
C LYS A 204 -18.92 -25.40 -10.91
N ALA A 205 -18.08 -24.61 -10.24
CA ALA A 205 -17.10 -25.07 -9.24
C ALA A 205 -17.74 -25.29 -7.85
N CYS A 206 -19.00 -24.93 -7.79
CA CYS A 206 -20.08 -25.22 -6.88
C CYS A 206 -21.37 -24.85 -7.65
#